data_AF-A0A3D4QUN2-F1
#
_entry.id   AF-A0A3D4QUN2-F1
#
_cell.length_a   1.000
_cell.length_b   1.000
_cell.length_c   1.000
_cell.angle_alpha   90.00
_cell.angle_beta   90.00
_cell.angle_gamma   90.00
#
_symmetry.space_group_name_H-M   'P 1'
#
loop_
_entity.id
_entity.type
_entity.pdbx_description
1 polymer ?
#
loop_
_entity_poly.entity_id
_entity_poly.type
_entity_poly.pdbx_seq_one_letter_code
_entity_poly.pdbx_strand_id
1 'polypeptide(L)'
;MIYPDTLKKKMLDFHMSRINDEEDFGRALLRKDALFYHQVLEVSIDHYLQALYAANSTFFPSRKRTEQYIASFKLKPENCYGRLLKVIKLGSNPDDIAESYHEWCKLVDDLQSIINA
;
A
#
# COMPACT_ATOMS: atom_id res chain seq x y z
N MET A 1 -22.54 -4.44 10.39
CA MET A 1 -22.31 -5.35 9.24
C MET A 1 -21.20 -6.31 9.64
N ILE A 2 -21.35 -7.60 9.35
CA ILE A 2 -20.29 -8.60 9.59
C ILE A 2 -19.45 -8.67 8.31
N TYR A 3 -18.14 -8.54 8.43
CA TYR A 3 -17.22 -8.70 7.31
C TYR A 3 -16.91 -10.21 7.13
N PRO A 4 -17.31 -10.85 6.02
CA PRO A 4 -17.17 -12.30 5.88
C PRO A 4 -15.71 -12.76 5.79
N ASP A 5 -15.36 -13.86 6.46
CA ASP A 5 -14.00 -14.43 6.42
C ASP A 5 -13.58 -14.88 5.01
N THR A 6 -14.54 -15.38 4.22
CA THR A 6 -14.30 -15.75 2.83
C THR A 6 -13.96 -14.54 1.97
N LEU A 7 -14.57 -13.39 2.24
CA LEU A 7 -14.22 -12.13 1.58
C LEU A 7 -12.85 -11.66 2.06
N LYS A 8 -12.56 -11.73 3.37
CA LYS A 8 -11.25 -11.38 3.94
C LYS A 8 -10.12 -12.09 3.22
N LYS A 9 -10.20 -13.42 3.14
CA LYS A 9 -9.20 -14.23 2.47
C LYS A 9 -9.01 -13.82 1.01
N LYS A 10 -10.10 -13.73 0.24
CA LYS A 10 -10.04 -13.35 -1.18
C LYS A 10 -9.45 -11.95 -1.40
N MET A 11 -9.81 -10.99 -0.56
CA MET A 11 -9.29 -9.63 -0.64
C MET A 11 -7.79 -9.59 -0.34
N LEU A 12 -7.34 -10.28 0.71
CA LEU A 12 -5.92 -10.36 1.04
C LEU A 12 -5.12 -11.06 -0.07
N ASP A 13 -5.56 -12.24 -0.51
CA ASP A 13 -4.87 -13.00 -1.56
C ASP A 13 -4.74 -12.19 -2.87
N PHE A 14 -5.84 -11.54 -3.30
CA PHE A 14 -5.88 -10.78 -4.54
C PHE A 14 -5.05 -9.49 -4.47
N HIS A 15 -5.17 -8.72 -3.38
CA HIS A 15 -4.50 -7.44 -3.29
C HIS A 15 -3.02 -7.56 -2.92
N MET A 16 -2.65 -8.49 -2.03
CA MET A 16 -1.24 -8.70 -1.70
C MET A 16 -0.43 -9.22 -2.89
N SER A 17 -1.03 -10.01 -3.79
CA SER A 17 -0.35 -10.46 -5.01
C SER A 17 -0.15 -9.38 -6.08
N ARG A 18 -0.80 -8.22 -5.95
CA ARG A 18 -0.74 -7.11 -6.92
C ARG A 18 -0.17 -5.81 -6.36
N ILE A 19 0.10 -5.78 -5.06
CA ILE A 19 0.52 -4.59 -4.34
C ILE A 19 1.87 -4.03 -4.83
N ASN A 20 2.75 -4.90 -5.32
CA ASN A 20 4.08 -4.57 -5.78
C ASN A 20 4.28 -5.07 -7.23
N ASP A 21 3.92 -4.24 -8.21
CA ASP A 21 4.23 -4.51 -9.61
C ASP A 21 5.72 -4.24 -9.88
N GLU A 22 6.56 -5.23 -9.59
CA GLU A 22 8.01 -5.12 -9.71
C GLU A 22 8.48 -4.76 -11.12
N GLU A 23 7.74 -5.17 -12.16
CA GLU A 23 8.09 -4.87 -13.54
C GLU A 23 7.89 -3.37 -13.81
N ASP A 24 6.71 -2.83 -13.48
CA ASP A 24 6.40 -1.43 -13.74
C ASP A 24 7.19 -0.48 -12.82
N PHE A 25 7.37 -0.82 -11.54
CA PHE A 25 8.28 -0.09 -10.67
C PHE A 25 9.72 -0.13 -11.21
N GLY A 26 10.21 -1.30 -11.63
CA GLY A 26 11.55 -1.45 -12.21
C GLY A 26 11.75 -0.59 -13.46
N ARG A 27 10.74 -0.53 -14.35
CA ARG A 27 10.76 0.34 -15.55
C ARG A 27 10.78 1.82 -15.18
N ALA A 28 10.00 2.23 -14.19
CA ALA A 28 9.96 3.61 -13.72
C ALA A 28 11.29 4.05 -13.10
N LEU A 29 11.88 3.20 -12.26
CA LEU A 29 13.19 3.43 -11.63
C LEU A 29 14.31 3.52 -12.67
N LEU A 30 14.35 2.58 -13.62
CA LEU A 30 15.38 2.54 -14.67
C LEU A 30 15.38 3.82 -15.52
N ARG A 31 14.20 4.35 -15.82
CA ARG A 31 14.03 5.55 -16.65
C ARG A 31 14.10 6.86 -15.87
N LYS A 32 14.10 6.78 -14.53
CA LYS A 32 13.86 7.91 -13.64
C LYS A 32 12.57 8.68 -13.99
N ASP A 33 11.54 7.96 -14.40
CA ASP A 33 10.27 8.53 -14.83
C ASP A 33 9.33 8.70 -13.64
N ALA A 34 9.37 9.87 -13.01
CA ALA A 34 8.55 10.17 -11.83
C ALA A 34 7.04 10.18 -12.13
N LEU A 35 6.63 10.55 -13.36
CA LEU A 35 5.22 10.56 -13.72
C LEU A 35 4.69 9.13 -13.84
N PHE A 36 5.43 8.26 -14.53
CA PHE A 36 5.09 6.85 -14.62
C PHE A 36 5.17 6.17 -13.24
N TYR A 37 6.21 6.47 -12.45
CA TYR A 37 6.34 5.99 -11.07
C TYR A 37 5.10 6.33 -10.22
N HIS A 38 4.62 7.57 -10.29
CA HIS A 38 3.42 7.99 -9.58
C HIS A 38 2.19 7.19 -9.99
N GLN A 39 2.00 6.92 -11.28
CA GLN A 39 0.87 6.12 -11.76
C GLN A 39 0.89 4.71 -11.20
N VAL A 40 2.06 4.06 -11.19
CA VAL A 40 2.26 2.72 -10.62
C VAL A 40 2.00 2.75 -9.12
N LEU A 41 2.60 3.71 -8.41
CA LEU A 41 2.45 3.88 -6.97
C LEU A 41 0.99 4.10 -6.56
N GLU A 42 0.23 4.90 -7.30
CA GLU A 42 -1.18 5.13 -7.01
C GLU A 42 -2.00 3.83 -7.05
N VAL A 43 -1.77 2.96 -8.04
CA VAL A 43 -2.44 1.65 -8.13
C VAL A 43 -2.02 0.75 -6.97
N SER A 44 -0.72 0.72 -6.68
CA SER A 44 -0.14 -0.03 -5.56
C SER A 44 -0.71 0.41 -4.20
N ILE A 45 -0.90 1.71 -3.98
CA ILE A 45 -1.55 2.25 -2.76
C ILE A 45 -3.00 1.79 -2.64
N ASP A 46 -3.76 1.72 -3.73
CA ASP A 46 -5.13 1.18 -3.68
C ASP A 46 -5.15 -0.28 -3.24
N HIS A 47 -4.27 -1.11 -3.81
CA HIS A 47 -4.13 -2.50 -3.39
C HIS A 47 -3.72 -2.61 -1.92
N TYR A 48 -2.79 -1.79 -1.47
CA TYR A 48 -2.37 -1.74 -0.06
C TYR A 48 -3.50 -1.38 0.88
N LEU A 49 -4.26 -0.32 0.57
CA LEU A 49 -5.37 0.10 1.42
C LEU A 49 -6.47 -0.98 1.43
N GLN A 50 -6.81 -1.58 0.30
CA GLN A 50 -7.78 -2.68 0.26
C GLN A 50 -7.34 -3.87 1.13
N ALA A 51 -6.06 -4.25 1.08
CA ALA A 51 -5.50 -5.32 1.90
C ALA A 51 -5.51 -4.94 3.40
N LEU A 52 -5.08 -3.72 3.76
CA LEU A 52 -5.07 -3.23 5.13
C LEU A 52 -6.47 -3.20 5.76
N TYR A 53 -7.47 -2.74 5.00
CA TYR A 53 -8.87 -2.72 5.43
C TYR A 53 -9.41 -4.15 5.63
N ALA A 54 -9.13 -5.06 4.68
CA ALA A 54 -9.51 -6.46 4.79
C ALA A 54 -8.86 -7.15 5.99
N ALA A 55 -7.57 -6.87 6.29
CA ALA A 55 -6.87 -7.40 7.45
C ALA A 55 -7.61 -7.04 8.76
N ASN A 56 -8.16 -5.83 8.83
CA ASN A 56 -8.96 -5.33 9.95
C ASN A 56 -10.46 -5.63 9.82
N SER A 57 -10.87 -6.53 8.92
CA SER A 57 -12.27 -6.92 8.72
C SER A 57 -13.19 -5.70 8.50
N THR A 58 -12.69 -4.70 7.77
CA THR A 58 -13.37 -3.43 7.50
C THR A 58 -13.56 -3.28 6.00
N PHE A 59 -14.75 -2.88 5.55
CA PHE A 59 -14.99 -2.58 4.14
C PHE A 59 -14.27 -1.30 3.74
N PHE A 60 -13.56 -1.32 2.61
CA PHE A 60 -12.91 -0.13 2.06
C PHE A 60 -13.97 0.83 1.49
N PRO A 61 -14.18 2.02 2.08
CA PRO A 61 -15.26 2.92 1.67
C PRO A 61 -14.86 3.85 0.53
N SER A 62 -13.58 4.21 0.47
CA SER A 62 -12.86 5.03 -0.51
C SER A 62 -11.56 5.51 0.15
N ARG A 63 -10.75 6.30 -0.56
CA ARG A 63 -9.61 7.03 0.04
C ARG A 63 -10.00 8.27 0.85
N LYS A 64 -11.29 8.56 1.02
CA LYS A 64 -11.71 9.66 1.90
C LYS A 64 -11.53 9.21 3.35
N ARG A 65 -10.89 10.06 4.17
CA ARG A 65 -10.67 9.82 5.61
C ARG A 65 -9.74 8.64 5.92
N THR A 66 -8.85 8.27 4.99
CA THR A 66 -7.86 7.18 5.18
C THR A 66 -7.09 7.30 6.50
N GLU A 67 -6.65 8.50 6.87
CA GLU A 67 -5.96 8.75 8.15
C GLU A 67 -6.78 8.30 9.37
N GLN A 68 -8.06 8.67 9.42
CA GLN A 68 -8.95 8.35 10.54
C GLN A 68 -9.17 6.84 10.67
N TYR A 69 -9.33 6.14 9.54
CA TYR A 69 -9.45 4.68 9.53
C TYR A 69 -8.15 4.01 9.96
N ILE A 70 -7.01 4.38 9.38
CA ILE A 70 -5.70 3.83 9.76
C ILE A 70 -5.42 4.06 11.24
N ALA A 71 -5.72 5.24 11.79
CA ALA A 71 -5.57 5.51 13.22
C ALA A 71 -6.37 4.51 14.07
N SER A 72 -7.59 4.14 13.65
CA SER A 72 -8.47 3.20 14.37
C SER A 72 -8.09 1.71 14.25
N PHE A 73 -7.30 1.32 13.24
CA PHE A 73 -6.97 -0.08 12.98
C PHE A 73 -6.06 -0.70 14.05
N LYS A 74 -6.31 -1.98 14.37
CA LYS A 74 -5.44 -2.74 15.28
C LYS A 74 -4.26 -3.35 14.54
N LEU A 75 -4.49 -3.86 13.33
CA LEU A 75 -3.50 -4.51 12.49
C LEU A 75 -3.01 -3.50 11.45
N LYS A 76 -1.86 -2.88 11.68
CA LYS A 76 -1.25 -1.91 10.77
C LYS A 76 0.26 -1.78 11.01
N PRO A 77 1.06 -1.45 10.00
CA PRO A 77 2.46 -1.09 10.22
C PRO A 77 2.62 0.12 11.14
N GLU A 78 3.78 0.19 11.80
CA GLU A 78 4.12 1.34 12.63
C GLU A 78 4.17 2.62 11.78
N ASN A 79 3.59 3.71 12.30
CA ASN A 79 3.47 4.99 11.61
C ASN A 79 2.93 4.86 10.16
N CYS A 80 2.02 3.91 9.91
CA CYS A 80 1.55 3.55 8.57
C CYS A 80 1.12 4.75 7.71
N TYR A 81 0.25 5.63 8.22
CA TYR A 81 -0.21 6.79 7.44
C TYR A 81 0.93 7.78 7.14
N GLY A 82 1.79 8.08 8.12
CA GLY A 82 2.94 8.96 7.93
C GLY A 82 3.94 8.39 6.91
N ARG A 83 4.16 7.08 6.90
CA ARG A 83 5.02 6.41 5.93
C ARG A 83 4.41 6.37 4.52
N LEU A 84 3.10 6.18 4.39
CA LEU A 84 2.42 6.34 3.09
C LEU A 84 2.61 7.75 2.52
N LEU A 85 2.48 8.79 3.36
CA LEU A 85 2.75 10.17 2.94
C LEU A 85 4.22 10.37 2.57
N LYS A 86 5.16 9.75 3.28
CA LYS A 86 6.59 9.79 2.96
C LYS A 86 6.86 9.19 1.57
N VAL A 87 6.29 8.02 1.26
CA VAL A 87 6.40 7.38 -0.06
C VAL A 87 5.88 8.31 -1.15
N ILE A 88 4.66 8.84 -1.00
CA ILE A 88 4.08 9.77 -1.99
C ILE A 88 4.96 11.00 -2.20
N LYS A 89 5.51 11.57 -1.13
CA LYS A 89 6.39 12.74 -1.19
C LYS A 89 7.68 12.43 -1.94
N LEU A 90 8.37 11.34 -1.60
CA LEU A 90 9.61 10.93 -2.27
C LEU A 90 9.37 10.56 -3.74
N GLY A 91 8.24 9.92 -4.04
CA GLY A 91 7.86 9.56 -5.41
C GLY A 91 7.68 10.75 -6.37
N SER A 92 7.57 11.98 -5.84
CA SER A 92 7.38 13.20 -6.63
C SER A 92 8.63 13.80 -7.23
N ASN A 93 9.81 13.27 -6.86
CA ASN A 93 11.08 13.72 -7.38
C ASN A 93 11.82 12.55 -8.06
N PRO A 94 12.20 12.66 -9.35
CA PRO A 94 12.99 11.66 -10.06
C PRO A 94 14.25 11.17 -9.34
N ASP A 95 14.88 12.03 -8.52
CA ASP A 95 16.08 11.66 -7.77
C ASP A 95 15.79 10.84 -6.51
N ASP A 96 14.55 10.91 -6.01
CA ASP A 96 14.15 10.28 -4.74
C ASP A 96 13.24 9.05 -4.95
N ILE A 97 12.82 8.73 -6.19
CA ILE A 97 11.93 7.59 -6.47
C ILE A 97 12.49 6.24 -6.02
N ALA A 98 13.81 6.08 -5.97
CA ALA A 98 14.45 4.86 -5.47
C ALA A 98 14.28 4.73 -3.94
N GLU A 99 14.41 5.83 -3.20
CA GLU A 99 14.12 5.85 -1.77
C GLU A 99 12.63 5.62 -1.51
N SER A 100 11.77 6.24 -2.32
CA SER A 100 10.33 6.01 -2.30
C SER A 100 9.99 4.53 -2.44
N TYR A 101 10.56 3.85 -3.44
CA TYR A 101 10.32 2.43 -3.69
C TYR A 101 10.83 1.55 -2.54
N HIS A 102 11.99 1.87 -1.99
CA HIS A 102 12.51 1.14 -0.83
C HIS A 102 11.60 1.27 0.41
N GLU A 103 11.09 2.47 0.69
CA GLU A 103 10.14 2.69 1.77
C GLU A 103 8.80 1.99 1.50
N TRP A 104 8.36 1.95 0.24
CA TRP A 104 7.19 1.20 -0.20
C TRP A 104 7.32 -0.30 0.07
N CYS A 105 8.42 -0.93 -0.36
CA CYS A 105 8.64 -2.36 -0.12
C CYS A 105 8.61 -2.70 1.37
N LYS A 106 9.22 -1.87 2.22
CA LYS A 106 9.13 -2.05 3.68
C LYS A 106 7.70 -2.00 4.20
N LEU A 107 6.88 -1.06 3.71
CA LEU A 107 5.47 -0.99 4.11
C LEU A 107 4.71 -2.26 3.72
N VAL A 108 4.98 -2.80 2.53
CA VAL A 108 4.40 -4.04 2.03
C VAL A 108 4.84 -5.23 2.89
N ASP A 109 6.12 -5.35 3.19
CA ASP A 109 6.69 -6.41 4.03
C ASP A 109 6.10 -6.40 5.45
N ASP A 110 5.96 -5.20 6.04
CA ASP A 110 5.34 -5.04 7.36
C ASP A 110 3.88 -5.50 7.34
N LEU A 111 3.12 -5.10 6.32
CA LEU A 111 1.72 -5.51 6.17
C LEU A 111 1.61 -7.03 5.98
N GLN A 112 2.48 -7.62 5.14
CA GLN A 112 2.51 -9.06 4.90
C GLN A 112 2.83 -9.84 6.19
N SER A 113 3.77 -9.34 6.99
CA SER A 113 4.13 -9.93 8.28
C SER A 113 2.96 -9.91 9.26
N ILE A 114 2.20 -8.81 9.30
CA ILE A 114 1.00 -8.67 10.14
C ILE A 114 -0.13 -9.61 9.71
N ILE A 115 -0.29 -9.84 8.39
CA ILE A 115 -1.33 -10.73 7.86
C ILE A 115 -1.02 -12.20 8.16
N ASN A 116 0.27 -12.57 8.18
CA ASN A 116 0.73 -13.94 8.37
C ASN A 116 0.99 -14.32 9.84
N ALA A 117 0.90 -13.36 10.77
CA ALA A 117 1.07 -13.56 12.20
C ALA A 117 -0.19 -14.15 12.86
#